data_AF-A0A0K2TVH3-F1
#
_entry.id   AF-A0A0K2TVH3-F1
#
_cell.length_a   1.000
_cell.length_b   1.000
_cell.length_c   1.000
_cell.angle_alpha   90.00
_cell.angle_beta   90.00
_cell.angle_gamma   90.00
#
_symmetry.space_group_name_H-M   'P 1'
#
loop_
_entity.id
_entity.type
_entity.pdbx_description
1 polymer ?
#
loop_
_entity_poly.entity_id
_entity_poly.type
_entity_poly.pdbx_seq_one_letter_code
_entity_poly.pdbx_strand_id
1 'polypeptide(L)'
;MYDQLTELGYPLSYVRLPIVDEKAPLEKDFELFLDTFKNIDKDSGCVFNCQMGKGRTTTGMVLACLFKDIYCGDKSRVYYDPSHEVNPDDYADEEEVLEEKANRGQYKVVYDLFKYLPEAREGKAHLDKLIDLCGTPAEGGTGLQNLRECIQWSQTKFDFEPKIKKPFWKQMGKNFIERYCYLILFTTYVKLYESRGNNELINAFTNGSPKNKTFYRF
;
A
#
# COMPACT_ATOMS: atom_id res chain seq x y z
N MET A 1 -0.24 -5.20 -28.40
CA MET A 1 -1.23 -5.84 -27.49
C MET A 1 -2.23 -4.81 -26.95
N TYR A 2 -1.82 -3.82 -26.15
CA TYR A 2 -2.77 -2.80 -25.66
C TYR A 2 -3.34 -1.93 -26.79
N ASP A 3 -2.50 -1.47 -27.72
CA ASP A 3 -2.94 -0.71 -28.90
C ASP A 3 -3.94 -1.50 -29.75
N GLN A 4 -3.72 -2.80 -29.91
CA GLN A 4 -4.62 -3.71 -30.63
C GLN A 4 -5.97 -3.86 -29.91
N LEU A 5 -6.00 -3.87 -28.57
CA LEU A 5 -7.26 -3.89 -27.82
C LEU A 5 -8.03 -2.57 -27.97
N THR A 6 -7.31 -1.45 -28.01
CA THR A 6 -7.92 -0.14 -28.28
C THR A 6 -8.47 -0.06 -29.71
N GLU A 7 -7.74 -0.59 -30.70
CA GLU A 7 -8.21 -0.71 -32.10
C GLU A 7 -9.45 -1.60 -32.23
N LEU A 8 -9.59 -2.63 -31.39
CA LEU A 8 -10.78 -3.48 -31.30
C LEU A 8 -11.98 -2.79 -30.60
N GLY A 9 -11.85 -1.53 -30.21
CA GLY A 9 -12.92 -0.72 -29.61
C GLY A 9 -13.08 -0.90 -28.10
N TYR A 10 -12.13 -1.55 -27.41
CA TYR A 10 -12.19 -1.62 -25.96
C TYR A 10 -11.83 -0.26 -25.34
N PRO A 11 -12.64 0.26 -24.40
CA PRO A 11 -12.39 1.53 -23.73
C PRO A 11 -11.24 1.37 -22.72
N LEU A 12 -10.00 1.42 -23.21
CA LEU A 12 -8.79 1.12 -22.45
C LEU A 12 -7.82 2.29 -22.44
N SER A 13 -7.32 2.63 -21.26
CA SER A 13 -6.20 3.55 -21.09
C SER A 13 -5.00 2.79 -20.54
N TYR A 14 -3.80 3.06 -21.06
CA TYR A 14 -2.57 2.42 -20.62
C TYR A 14 -1.66 3.43 -19.95
N VAL A 15 -1.18 3.10 -18.74
CA VAL A 15 -0.23 3.94 -18.02
C VAL A 15 0.93 3.10 -17.48
N ARG A 16 2.14 3.66 -17.54
CA ARG A 16 3.34 3.05 -17.00
C ARG A 16 3.82 3.77 -15.75
N LEU A 17 3.93 3.04 -14.64
CA LEU A 17 4.39 3.57 -13.35
C LEU A 17 5.76 2.94 -13.01
N PRO A 18 6.86 3.71 -12.98
CA PRO A 18 8.21 3.17 -12.81
C PRO A 18 8.53 2.86 -11.33
N ILE A 19 7.73 1.99 -10.68
CA ILE A 19 7.99 1.56 -9.31
C ILE A 19 9.11 0.52 -9.30
N VAL A 20 10.17 0.77 -8.54
CA VAL A 20 11.30 -0.15 -8.37
C VAL A 20 10.87 -1.36 -7.52
N ASP A 21 11.23 -2.55 -7.96
CA ASP A 21 10.93 -3.77 -7.20
C ASP A 21 11.66 -3.78 -5.85
N GLU A 22 11.04 -4.39 -4.84
CA GLU A 22 11.56 -4.54 -3.48
C GLU A 22 11.97 -3.26 -2.70
N LYS A 23 11.97 -2.06 -3.30
CA LYS A 23 12.25 -0.77 -2.62
C LYS A 23 10.99 0.06 -2.38
N ALA A 24 11.07 1.02 -1.47
CA ALA A 24 10.02 2.02 -1.32
C ALA A 24 9.88 2.85 -2.62
N PRO A 25 8.65 3.20 -3.05
CA PRO A 25 8.45 4.21 -4.08
C PRO A 25 9.08 5.54 -3.66
N LEU A 26 9.68 6.24 -4.62
CA LEU A 26 10.22 7.59 -4.41
C LEU A 26 9.10 8.63 -4.47
N GLU A 27 9.36 9.84 -3.96
CA GLU A 27 8.40 10.95 -3.99
C GLU A 27 7.84 11.21 -5.40
N LYS A 28 8.71 11.24 -6.42
CA LYS A 28 8.32 11.36 -7.83
C LYS A 28 7.39 10.24 -8.32
N ASP A 29 7.48 9.05 -7.74
CA ASP A 29 6.64 7.91 -8.12
C ASP A 29 5.24 8.10 -7.54
N PHE A 30 5.13 8.68 -6.33
CA PHE A 30 3.86 9.10 -5.74
C PHE A 30 3.23 10.28 -6.48
N GLU A 31 4.03 11.27 -6.92
CA GLU A 31 3.52 12.38 -7.74
C GLU A 31 2.94 11.90 -9.06
N LEU A 32 3.67 11.02 -9.78
CA LEU A 32 3.17 10.42 -11.01
C LEU A 32 1.91 9.58 -10.76
N PHE A 33 1.87 8.85 -9.64
CA PHE A 33 0.67 8.14 -9.23
C PHE A 33 -0.51 9.11 -9.04
N LEU A 34 -0.35 10.19 -8.28
CA LEU A 34 -1.41 11.18 -8.08
C LEU A 34 -1.86 11.82 -9.40
N ASP A 35 -0.93 12.20 -10.27
CA ASP A 35 -1.20 12.79 -11.59
C ASP A 35 -1.97 11.84 -12.51
N THR A 36 -1.66 10.55 -12.42
CA THR A 36 -2.35 9.53 -13.19
C THR A 36 -3.74 9.28 -12.62
N PHE A 37 -3.83 9.15 -11.30
CA PHE A 37 -5.07 8.74 -10.66
C PHE A 37 -6.10 9.84 -10.66
N LYS A 38 -5.72 11.12 -10.55
CA LYS A 38 -6.65 12.27 -10.57
C LYS A 38 -7.64 12.25 -11.74
N ASN A 39 -7.27 11.67 -12.87
CA ASN A 39 -8.06 11.66 -14.11
C ASN A 39 -8.89 10.38 -14.31
N ILE A 40 -8.89 9.46 -13.34
CA ILE A 40 -9.63 8.20 -13.45
C ILE A 40 -11.07 8.43 -13.01
N ASP A 41 -12.03 7.99 -13.83
CA ASP A 41 -13.43 8.01 -13.43
C ASP A 41 -13.70 7.03 -12.27
N LYS A 42 -14.57 7.40 -11.33
CA LYS A 42 -14.91 6.59 -10.14
C LYS A 42 -15.39 5.17 -10.48
N ASP A 43 -16.01 4.96 -11.63
CA ASP A 43 -16.55 3.67 -12.06
C ASP A 43 -15.56 2.90 -12.96
N SER A 44 -14.35 3.44 -13.16
CA SER A 44 -13.27 2.77 -13.91
C SER A 44 -12.68 1.60 -13.13
N GLY A 45 -12.49 0.48 -13.82
CA GLY A 45 -11.72 -0.66 -13.30
C GLY A 45 -10.23 -0.42 -13.52
N CYS A 46 -9.42 -0.61 -12.46
CA CYS A 46 -7.97 -0.54 -12.56
C CYS A 46 -7.37 -1.95 -12.61
N VAL A 47 -6.51 -2.23 -13.59
CA VAL A 47 -5.82 -3.51 -13.73
C VAL A 47 -4.33 -3.29 -13.58
N PHE A 48 -3.69 -4.01 -12.66
CA PHE A 48 -2.27 -3.84 -12.34
C PHE A 48 -1.46 -5.07 -12.76
N ASN A 49 -0.36 -4.85 -13.48
CA ASN A 49 0.55 -5.91 -13.89
C ASN A 49 2.02 -5.53 -13.64
N CYS A 50 2.79 -6.49 -13.13
CA CYS A 50 4.25 -6.45 -13.08
C CYS A 50 4.81 -7.81 -13.53
N GLN A 51 6.14 -7.96 -13.56
CA GLN A 51 6.79 -9.18 -14.05
C GLN A 51 6.25 -10.46 -13.37
N MET A 52 6.12 -10.44 -12.03
CA MET A 52 5.75 -11.62 -11.25
C MET A 52 4.35 -11.51 -10.61
N GLY A 53 3.65 -10.38 -10.77
CA GLY A 53 2.36 -10.15 -10.12
C GLY A 53 2.41 -10.03 -8.59
N LYS A 54 3.57 -9.69 -8.01
CA LYS A 54 3.82 -9.67 -6.56
C LYS A 54 3.84 -8.25 -5.99
N GLY A 55 5.01 -7.77 -5.56
CA GLY A 55 5.17 -6.53 -4.80
C GLY A 55 4.68 -5.28 -5.52
N ARG A 56 5.10 -5.05 -6.77
CA ARG A 56 4.67 -3.88 -7.56
C ARG A 56 3.17 -3.89 -7.85
N THR A 57 2.61 -5.02 -8.27
CA THR A 57 1.17 -5.18 -8.50
C THR A 57 0.37 -4.88 -7.23
N THR A 58 0.76 -5.49 -6.10
CA THR A 58 0.03 -5.30 -4.84
C THR A 58 0.16 -3.87 -4.32
N THR A 59 1.34 -3.24 -4.46
CA THR A 59 1.53 -1.82 -4.10
C THR A 59 0.62 -0.92 -4.93
N GLY A 60 0.54 -1.15 -6.26
CA GLY A 60 -0.37 -0.43 -7.14
C GLY A 60 -1.84 -0.56 -6.73
N MET A 61 -2.26 -1.79 -6.40
CA MET A 61 -3.62 -2.06 -5.91
C MET A 61 -3.92 -1.33 -4.61
N VAL A 62 -3.02 -1.41 -3.63
CA VAL A 62 -3.16 -0.71 -2.34
C VAL A 62 -3.31 0.79 -2.54
N LEU A 63 -2.45 1.40 -3.37
CA LEU A 63 -2.50 2.84 -3.64
C LEU A 63 -3.80 3.24 -4.36
N ALA A 64 -4.27 2.44 -5.31
CA ALA A 64 -5.50 2.70 -6.04
C ALA A 64 -6.75 2.58 -5.16
N CYS A 65 -6.82 1.52 -4.35
CA CYS A 65 -7.87 1.34 -3.36
C CYS A 65 -7.85 2.47 -2.33
N LEU A 66 -6.66 2.89 -1.90
CA LEU A 66 -6.49 3.99 -0.96
C LEU A 66 -7.02 5.30 -1.52
N PHE A 67 -6.61 5.64 -2.73
CA PHE A 67 -7.08 6.84 -3.38
C PHE A 67 -8.61 6.81 -3.53
N LYS A 68 -9.16 5.69 -4.01
CA LYS A 68 -10.60 5.56 -4.19
C LYS A 68 -11.39 5.62 -2.88
N ASP A 69 -10.91 4.97 -1.81
CA ASP A 69 -11.59 5.01 -0.52
C ASP A 69 -11.49 6.39 0.13
N ILE A 70 -10.33 7.06 0.07
CA ILE A 70 -10.19 8.43 0.58
C ILE A 70 -11.12 9.37 -0.15
N TYR A 71 -11.20 9.34 -1.49
CA TYR A 71 -11.94 10.36 -2.24
C TYR A 71 -13.42 10.03 -2.46
N CYS A 72 -13.76 8.76 -2.68
CA CYS A 72 -15.12 8.32 -3.01
C CYS A 72 -15.79 7.50 -1.90
N GLY A 73 -15.04 7.10 -0.87
CA GLY A 73 -15.56 6.30 0.24
C GLY A 73 -16.35 7.11 1.26
N ASP A 74 -16.80 6.41 2.29
CA ASP A 74 -17.54 6.99 3.41
C ASP A 74 -16.59 7.80 4.32
N LYS A 75 -16.78 9.12 4.32
CA LYS A 75 -15.96 10.08 5.06
C LYS A 75 -16.13 10.00 6.58
N SER A 76 -17.18 9.32 7.06
CA SER A 76 -17.42 9.14 8.50
C SER A 76 -16.58 7.99 9.10
N ARG A 77 -15.92 7.19 8.26
CA ARG A 77 -15.09 6.07 8.72
C ARG A 77 -13.85 6.57 9.47
N VAL A 78 -13.71 6.07 10.69
CA VAL A 78 -12.49 6.16 11.49
C VAL A 78 -11.83 4.80 11.47
N TYR A 79 -10.56 4.73 11.08
CA TYR A 79 -9.84 3.47 10.96
C TYR A 79 -9.02 3.16 12.21
N TYR A 80 -8.50 4.18 12.90
CA TYR A 80 -7.70 4.02 14.10
C TYR A 80 -8.56 3.92 15.35
N ASP A 81 -8.30 2.86 16.12
CA ASP A 81 -8.86 2.66 17.45
C ASP A 81 -7.71 2.36 18.42
N PRO A 82 -7.46 3.23 19.42
CA PRO A 82 -6.43 3.03 20.44
C PRO A 82 -6.59 1.73 21.24
N SER A 83 -7.81 1.18 21.35
CA SER A 83 -8.05 -0.07 22.08
C SER A 83 -7.48 -1.31 21.39
N HIS A 84 -7.09 -1.20 20.11
CA HIS A 84 -6.45 -2.28 19.36
C HIS A 84 -4.92 -2.35 19.52
N GLU A 85 -4.32 -1.58 20.46
CA GLU A 85 -2.92 -1.77 20.83
C GLU A 85 -2.71 -3.13 21.52
N VAL A 86 -1.56 -3.77 21.28
CA VAL A 86 -1.26 -5.08 21.87
C VAL A 86 -0.98 -4.90 23.36
N ASN A 87 -1.88 -5.41 24.20
CA ASN A 87 -1.68 -5.47 25.64
C ASN A 87 -0.83 -6.71 25.99
N PRO A 88 0.37 -6.56 26.58
CA PRO A 88 1.21 -7.69 26.95
C PRO A 88 0.55 -8.68 27.91
N ASP A 89 -0.40 -8.21 28.74
CA ASP A 89 -1.10 -9.06 29.71
C ASP A 89 -2.07 -10.06 29.07
N ASP A 90 -2.39 -9.89 27.78
CA ASP A 90 -3.31 -10.77 27.04
C ASP A 90 -2.61 -12.03 26.47
N TYR A 91 -1.28 -12.15 26.63
CA TYR A 91 -0.45 -13.19 26.00
C TYR A 91 0.36 -13.99 27.02
N ALA A 92 0.74 -15.22 26.68
CA ALA A 92 1.40 -16.13 27.60
C ALA A 92 2.87 -15.76 27.89
N ASP A 93 3.55 -15.19 26.89
CA ASP A 93 4.96 -14.82 26.96
C ASP A 93 5.33 -13.65 26.04
N GLU A 94 6.57 -13.18 26.15
CA GLU A 94 7.08 -12.05 25.36
C GLU A 94 7.19 -12.36 23.86
N GLU A 95 7.38 -13.62 23.48
CA GLU A 95 7.51 -14.02 22.07
C GLU A 95 6.17 -13.85 21.35
N GLU A 96 5.06 -14.32 21.95
CA GLU A 96 3.71 -14.12 21.43
C GLU A 96 3.35 -12.62 21.31
N VAL A 97 3.74 -11.79 22.28
CA VAL A 97 3.53 -10.34 22.23
C VAL A 97 4.28 -9.70 21.06
N LEU A 98 5.52 -10.12 20.82
CA LEU A 98 6.34 -9.61 19.72
C LEU A 98 5.79 -10.05 18.35
N GLU A 99 5.33 -11.29 18.25
CA GLU A 99 4.69 -11.81 17.04
C GLU A 99 3.42 -11.03 16.71
N GLU A 100 2.54 -10.80 17.69
CA GLU A 100 1.32 -10.03 17.45
C GLU A 100 1.61 -8.57 17.09
N LYS A 101 2.58 -7.93 17.76
CA LYS A 101 3.02 -6.58 17.38
C LYS A 101 3.50 -6.55 15.94
N ALA A 102 4.25 -7.56 15.50
CA ALA A 102 4.70 -7.66 14.12
C ALA A 102 3.52 -7.88 13.15
N ASN A 103 2.55 -8.74 13.49
CA ASN A 103 1.33 -8.98 12.71
C ASN A 103 0.56 -7.66 12.48
N ARG A 104 0.46 -6.84 13.53
CA ARG A 104 -0.20 -5.52 13.49
C ARG A 104 0.68 -4.40 12.91
N GLY A 105 1.89 -4.70 12.47
CA GLY A 105 2.84 -3.71 11.95
C GLY A 105 3.26 -2.66 13.00
N GLN A 106 3.23 -3.00 14.27
CA GLN A 106 3.57 -2.16 15.42
C GLN A 106 5.09 -2.15 15.67
N TYR A 107 5.84 -1.68 14.67
CA TYR A 107 7.29 -1.57 14.75
C TYR A 107 7.73 -0.30 15.46
N LYS A 108 8.85 -0.35 16.20
CA LYS A 108 9.41 0.84 16.89
C LYS A 108 9.55 2.06 15.97
N VAL A 109 10.02 1.86 14.74
CA VAL A 109 10.18 2.95 13.76
C VAL A 109 8.86 3.63 13.39
N VAL A 110 7.76 2.89 13.39
CA VAL A 110 6.40 3.42 13.13
C VAL A 110 5.92 4.24 14.33
N TYR A 111 6.21 3.82 15.56
CA TYR A 111 5.96 4.64 16.75
C TYR A 111 6.82 5.90 16.79
N ASP A 112 8.08 5.82 16.35
CA ASP A 112 8.93 7.00 16.23
C ASP A 112 8.35 7.98 15.20
N LEU A 113 7.79 7.50 14.09
CA LEU A 113 7.04 8.34 13.13
C LEU A 113 5.85 9.06 13.80
N PHE A 114 5.07 8.39 14.64
CA PHE A 114 3.92 9.00 15.33
C PHE A 114 4.29 10.14 16.29
N LYS A 115 5.52 10.15 16.80
CA LYS A 115 5.99 11.26 17.64
C LYS A 115 6.13 12.56 16.85
N TYR A 116 6.46 12.46 15.56
CA TYR A 116 6.62 13.61 14.67
C TYR A 116 5.34 13.94 13.90
N LEU A 117 4.51 12.94 13.61
CA LEU A 117 3.26 13.09 12.86
C LEU A 117 2.16 12.24 13.51
N PRO A 118 1.47 12.72 14.56
CA PRO A 118 0.44 11.97 15.27
C PRO A 118 -0.71 11.46 14.38
N GLU A 119 -1.06 12.22 13.34
CA GLU A 119 -2.08 11.88 12.34
C GLU A 119 -1.75 10.61 11.55
N ALA A 120 -0.48 10.20 11.54
CA ALA A 120 -0.05 8.96 10.90
C ALA A 120 -0.62 7.70 11.57
N ARG A 121 -1.18 7.79 12.79
CA ARG A 121 -1.92 6.68 13.41
C ARG A 121 -3.15 6.30 12.59
N GLU A 122 -3.95 7.30 12.22
CA GLU A 122 -5.11 7.15 11.37
C GLU A 122 -4.71 6.76 9.93
N GLY A 123 -3.62 7.38 9.42
CA GLY A 123 -3.08 7.02 8.12
C GLY A 123 -2.63 5.56 8.03
N LYS A 124 -1.91 5.06 9.05
CA LYS A 124 -1.50 3.66 9.16
C LYS A 124 -2.71 2.74 9.25
N ALA A 125 -3.67 3.02 10.13
CA ALA A 125 -4.82 2.15 10.31
C ALA A 125 -5.63 2.00 9.02
N HIS A 126 -5.79 3.08 8.27
CA HIS A 126 -6.42 3.04 6.95
C HIS A 126 -5.59 2.22 5.95
N LEU A 127 -4.28 2.47 5.86
CA LEU A 127 -3.39 1.71 4.98
C LEU A 127 -3.43 0.21 5.28
N ASP A 128 -3.37 -0.17 6.56
CA ASP A 128 -3.36 -1.56 7.00
C ASP A 128 -4.60 -2.31 6.53
N LYS A 129 -5.78 -1.67 6.64
CA LYS A 129 -7.02 -2.24 6.14
C LYS A 129 -6.94 -2.56 4.65
N LEU A 130 -6.29 -1.72 3.86
CA LEU A 130 -6.16 -1.89 2.41
C LEU A 130 -5.08 -2.90 2.06
N ILE A 131 -3.99 -2.96 2.82
CA ILE A 131 -2.99 -4.02 2.71
C ILE A 131 -3.65 -5.38 2.92
N ASP A 132 -4.53 -5.52 3.92
CA ASP A 132 -5.23 -6.78 4.19
C ASP A 132 -6.26 -7.13 3.12
N LEU A 133 -6.92 -6.12 2.53
CA LEU A 133 -7.86 -6.35 1.43
C LEU A 133 -7.15 -6.72 0.11
N CYS A 134 -5.94 -6.20 -0.12
CA CYS A 134 -5.17 -6.41 -1.34
C CYS A 134 -4.20 -7.59 -1.26
N GLY A 135 -3.74 -7.95 -0.07
CA GLY A 135 -2.96 -9.15 0.20
C GLY A 135 -3.89 -10.29 0.54
N THR A 136 -4.19 -11.17 -0.43
CA THR A 136 -4.97 -12.38 -0.15
C THR A 136 -4.21 -13.28 0.83
N PRO A 137 -4.91 -14.00 1.73
CA PRO A 137 -4.31 -15.09 2.49
C PRO A 137 -3.60 -16.06 1.56
N ALA A 138 -2.50 -16.65 2.01
CA ALA A 138 -1.72 -17.60 1.24
C ALA A 138 -2.49 -18.92 0.98
N GLU A 139 -3.49 -18.90 0.10
CA GLU A 139 -4.17 -20.09 -0.42
C GLU A 139 -3.29 -20.83 -1.45
N GLY A 140 -2.02 -21.06 -1.12
CA GLY A 140 -1.05 -21.79 -1.95
C GLY A 140 -0.58 -21.07 -3.23
N GLY A 141 -1.08 -19.87 -3.52
CA GLY A 141 -0.62 -19.02 -4.63
C GLY A 141 0.65 -18.21 -4.28
N THR A 142 1.55 -18.01 -5.25
CA THR A 142 2.79 -17.23 -5.05
C THR A 142 2.65 -15.73 -5.39
N GLY A 143 1.42 -15.24 -5.60
CA GLY A 143 1.11 -13.95 -6.22
C GLY A 143 1.14 -12.74 -5.28
N LEU A 144 -0.05 -12.24 -4.92
CA LEU A 144 -0.24 -11.02 -4.13
C LEU A 144 0.49 -11.08 -2.79
N GLN A 145 1.04 -9.94 -2.36
CA GLN A 145 1.90 -9.85 -1.18
C GLN A 145 1.33 -8.92 -0.13
N ASN A 146 1.01 -9.43 1.05
CA ASN A 146 0.80 -8.59 2.23
C ASN A 146 2.17 -8.05 2.68
N LEU A 147 2.32 -6.72 2.76
CA LEU A 147 3.60 -6.10 3.08
C LEU A 147 4.04 -6.38 4.52
N ARG A 148 3.12 -6.53 5.47
CA ARG A 148 3.44 -6.83 6.87
C ARG A 148 3.96 -8.26 7.02
N GLU A 149 3.33 -9.21 6.34
CA GLU A 149 3.82 -10.59 6.24
C GLU A 149 5.20 -10.65 5.55
N CYS A 150 5.44 -9.83 4.51
CA CYS A 150 6.76 -9.78 3.86
C CYS A 150 7.87 -9.32 4.83
N ILE A 151 7.57 -8.38 5.73
CA ILE A 151 8.51 -7.94 6.77
C ILE A 151 8.84 -9.12 7.69
N GLN A 152 7.83 -9.81 8.22
CA GLN A 152 8.01 -10.96 9.11
C GLN A 152 8.73 -12.12 8.44
N TRP A 153 8.38 -12.41 7.19
CA TRP A 153 9.02 -13.46 6.41
C TRP A 153 10.52 -13.16 6.20
N SER A 154 10.87 -11.90 5.91
CA SER A 154 12.26 -11.50 5.76
C SER A 154 13.06 -11.64 7.07
N GLN A 155 12.42 -11.37 8.22
CA GLN A 155 13.00 -11.59 9.54
C GLN A 155 13.22 -13.08 9.81
N THR A 156 12.20 -13.90 9.60
CA THR A 156 12.29 -15.37 9.71
C THR A 156 13.43 -15.91 8.86
N LYS A 157 13.54 -15.46 7.60
CA LYS A 157 14.65 -15.85 6.72
C LYS A 157 16.00 -15.39 7.24
N PHE A 158 16.10 -14.18 7.79
CA PHE A 158 17.33 -13.71 8.42
C PHE A 158 17.76 -14.60 9.59
N ASP A 159 16.82 -15.08 10.40
CA ASP A 159 17.13 -15.87 11.59
C ASP A 159 17.63 -17.27 11.23
N PHE A 160 16.94 -17.95 10.31
CA PHE A 160 17.21 -19.35 9.95
C PHE A 160 18.21 -19.57 8.80
N GLU A 161 18.51 -18.57 7.97
CA GLU A 161 19.43 -18.75 6.84
C GLU A 161 20.91 -18.69 7.25
N PRO A 162 21.82 -19.33 6.48
CA PRO A 162 23.25 -19.31 6.75
C PRO A 162 23.82 -17.87 6.79
N LYS A 163 24.91 -17.67 7.57
CA LYS A 163 25.56 -16.37 7.77
C LYS A 163 25.82 -15.59 6.48
N ILE A 164 26.14 -16.28 5.37
CA ILE A 164 26.40 -15.67 4.07
C ILE A 164 25.18 -14.98 3.45
N LYS A 165 23.97 -15.45 3.73
CA LYS A 165 22.71 -14.87 3.21
C LYS A 165 22.07 -13.86 4.16
N LYS A 166 22.47 -13.84 5.44
CA LYS A 166 21.93 -12.89 6.43
C LYS A 166 22.01 -11.41 5.99
N PRO A 167 23.09 -10.91 5.36
CA PRO A 167 23.12 -9.53 4.87
C PRO A 167 22.01 -9.21 3.85
N PHE A 168 21.71 -10.15 2.95
CA PHE A 168 20.65 -10.01 1.95
C PHE A 168 19.28 -9.89 2.62
N TRP A 169 18.93 -10.83 3.51
CA TRP A 169 17.63 -10.81 4.19
C TRP A 169 17.47 -9.60 5.12
N LYS A 170 18.55 -9.17 5.76
CA LYS A 170 18.56 -7.92 6.54
C LYS A 170 18.25 -6.71 5.67
N GLN A 171 18.85 -6.62 4.48
CA GLN A 171 18.57 -5.50 3.57
C GLN A 171 17.15 -5.58 3.02
N MET A 172 16.66 -6.77 2.70
CA MET A 172 15.28 -6.97 2.23
C MET A 172 14.25 -6.53 3.28
N GLY A 173 14.42 -6.94 4.55
CA GLY A 173 13.54 -6.50 5.64
C GLY A 173 13.56 -5.00 5.86
N LYS A 174 14.74 -4.36 5.75
CA LYS A 174 14.83 -2.89 5.78
C LYS A 174 14.03 -2.24 4.67
N ASN A 175 14.13 -2.75 3.43
CA ASN A 175 13.41 -2.17 2.31
C ASN A 175 11.88 -2.31 2.48
N PHE A 176 11.39 -3.43 3.02
CA PHE A 176 9.96 -3.61 3.28
C PHE A 176 9.45 -2.68 4.39
N ILE A 177 10.22 -2.52 5.48
CA ILE A 177 9.89 -1.56 6.55
C ILE A 177 9.89 -0.13 6.01
N GLU A 178 10.89 0.24 5.22
CA GLU A 178 10.96 1.56 4.58
C GLU A 178 9.73 1.79 3.69
N ARG A 179 9.40 0.84 2.81
CA ARG A 179 8.20 0.90 1.96
C ARG A 179 6.93 1.09 2.81
N TYR A 180 6.81 0.36 3.91
CA TYR A 180 5.65 0.47 4.81
C TYR A 180 5.55 1.88 5.41
N CYS A 181 6.65 2.44 5.90
CA CYS A 181 6.69 3.81 6.41
C CYS A 181 6.32 4.86 5.34
N TYR A 182 6.83 4.72 4.11
CA TYR A 182 6.50 5.63 3.01
C TYR A 182 5.02 5.54 2.62
N LEU A 183 4.43 4.34 2.60
CA LEU A 183 3.00 4.19 2.34
C LEU A 183 2.14 4.79 3.47
N ILE A 184 2.57 4.69 4.73
CA ILE A 184 1.88 5.35 5.87
C ILE A 184 1.94 6.88 5.69
N LEU A 185 3.12 7.42 5.38
CA LEU A 185 3.32 8.85 5.14
C LEU A 185 2.46 9.34 3.98
N PHE A 186 2.48 8.63 2.85
CA PHE A 186 1.67 8.95 1.68
C PHE A 186 0.18 8.91 2.00
N THR A 187 -0.28 7.88 2.72
CA THR A 187 -1.68 7.78 3.14
C THR A 187 -2.09 8.96 4.02
N THR A 188 -1.24 9.32 4.98
CA THR A 188 -1.46 10.45 5.87
C THR A 188 -1.51 11.76 5.07
N TYR A 189 -0.59 11.94 4.13
CA TYR A 189 -0.56 13.08 3.22
C TYR A 189 -1.85 13.21 2.41
N VAL A 190 -2.31 12.14 1.75
CA VAL A 190 -3.52 12.19 0.92
C VAL A 190 -4.76 12.50 1.77
N LYS A 191 -4.88 11.90 2.96
CA LYS A 191 -5.98 12.21 3.91
C LYS A 191 -5.96 13.69 4.33
N LEU A 192 -4.79 14.20 4.72
CA LEU A 192 -4.65 15.60 5.13
C LEU A 192 -4.91 16.56 3.97
N TYR A 193 -4.45 16.23 2.76
CA TYR A 193 -4.66 17.03 1.57
C TYR A 193 -6.15 17.11 1.20
N GLU A 194 -6.87 15.98 1.25
CA GLU A 194 -8.31 15.92 1.01
C GLU A 194 -9.09 16.72 2.07
N SER A 195 -8.75 16.58 3.35
CA SER A 195 -9.44 17.30 4.45
C SER A 195 -9.33 18.82 4.37
N ARG A 196 -8.32 19.35 3.68
CA ARG A 196 -8.10 20.79 3.47
C ARG A 196 -8.96 21.38 2.37
N GLY A 197 -9.81 20.58 1.70
CA GLY A 197 -10.67 21.05 0.61
C GLY A 197 -9.90 21.43 -0.66
N ASN A 198 -8.66 20.96 -0.82
CA ASN A 198 -7.89 21.16 -2.03
C ASN A 198 -8.48 20.31 -3.16
N ASN A 199 -9.42 20.90 -3.89
CA ASN A 199 -10.21 20.25 -4.93
C ASN A 199 -9.45 20.05 -6.26
N GLU A 200 -8.16 20.35 -6.36
CA GLU A 200 -7.40 20.14 -7.60
C GLU A 200 -7.29 18.65 -7.99
N LEU A 201 -7.22 17.76 -7.00
CA LEU A 201 -7.32 16.30 -7.22
C LEU A 201 -8.77 15.83 -7.40
N ILE A 202 -9.77 16.60 -6.93
CA ILE A 202 -11.20 16.26 -6.93
C ILE A 202 -11.88 16.65 -8.25
N ASN A 203 -11.58 17.83 -8.79
CA ASN A 203 -12.21 18.37 -10.01
C ASN A 203 -11.87 17.55 -11.27
N ALA A 204 -10.79 16.77 -11.22
CA ALA A 204 -10.42 15.83 -12.26
C ALA A 204 -11.15 14.46 -12.12
N PHE A 205 -11.55 14.07 -10.91
CA PHE A 205 -12.22 12.79 -10.61
C PHE A 205 -13.73 12.82 -10.87
N THR A 206 -14.39 13.97 -10.74
CA THR A 206 -15.85 14.09 -10.84
C THR A 206 -16.37 14.38 -12.25
N ASN A 207 -15.50 14.82 -13.17
CA ASN A 207 -15.88 15.29 -14.51
C ASN A 207 -15.45 14.35 -15.65
N GLY A 208 -14.99 13.14 -15.33
CA GLY A 208 -14.58 12.14 -16.32
C GLY A 208 -15.76 11.60 -17.15
N SER A 209 -15.60 11.54 -18.47
CA SER A 209 -16.43 10.76 -19.41
C SER A 209 -15.49 9.92 -20.28
N PRO A 210 -15.81 8.70 -20.76
CA PRO A 210 -16.68 7.64 -20.25
C PRO A 210 -15.88 6.49 -19.59
N LYS A 211 -16.64 5.46 -19.16
CA LYS A 211 -16.25 4.21 -18.49
C LYS A 211 -15.08 3.46 -19.18
N ASN A 212 -13.86 3.69 -18.74
CA ASN A 212 -12.67 3.01 -19.26
C ASN A 212 -12.11 2.00 -18.24
N LYS A 213 -11.56 0.89 -18.71
CA LYS A 213 -10.67 0.05 -17.91
C LYS A 213 -9.26 0.60 -18.06
N THR A 214 -8.61 1.01 -16.98
CA THR A 214 -7.24 1.53 -17.04
C THR A 214 -6.26 0.44 -16.62
N PHE A 215 -5.30 0.17 -17.49
CA PHE A 215 -4.26 -0.83 -17.30
C PHE A 215 -2.96 -0.15 -16.90
N TYR A 216 -2.43 -0.57 -15.76
CA TYR A 216 -1.20 -0.08 -15.16
C TYR A 216 -0.14 -1.15 -15.27
N ARG A 217 0.98 -0.78 -15.89
CA ARG A 217 2.17 -1.63 -15.95
C ARG A 217 3.31 -1.00 -15.16
N PHE A 218 3.92 -1.80 -14.30
CA PHE A 218 5.10 -1.44 -13.51
C PHE A 218 6.38 -2.00 -14.13
#